data_AF-A0AAE3M0K2-F1
#
_entry.id   AF-A0AAE3M0K2-F1
#
_cell.length_a   1.000
_cell.length_b   1.000
_cell.length_c   1.000
_cell.angle_alpha   90.00
_cell.angle_beta   90.00
_cell.angle_gamma   90.00
#
_symmetry.space_group_name_H-M   'P 1'
#
loop_
_entity.id
_entity.type
_entity.pdbx_description
1 polymer ?
#
loop_
_entity_poly.entity_id
_entity_poly.type
_entity_poly.pdbx_seq_one_letter_code
_entity_poly.pdbx_strand_id
1 'polypeptide(L)'
;MILSLLKILAFVAVIMAATFGATLLLDMDGSATIDIGGKAASFSVIEMVIGLIILVALVWLTFKLIGLAIAAFKFLNGDETAISRYFSRNRERKGFEALSEGMMALASGEGRLAMAKANRAEKFLERPELTNLLTAQAAELAGDRKMAEQTYRKLLDDDKTRFVGVRGIMKQKLEEGDTDTALLLAEKAFAIKPKHVETQDTLLRLQAESADWKGARATLSAKLKTGQLPRNVHKRRDAVL
;
A
#
# COMPACT_ATOMS: atom_id res chain seq x y z
N MET A 1 39.25 -4.94 -28.14
CA MET A 1 39.73 -4.45 -29.46
C MET A 1 39.23 -5.32 -30.62
N ILE A 2 39.31 -6.67 -30.55
CA ILE A 2 38.87 -7.59 -31.63
C ILE A 2 37.37 -7.44 -32.00
N LEU A 3 36.48 -7.32 -31.02
CA LEU A 3 35.03 -7.10 -31.25
C LEU A 3 34.71 -5.79 -31.97
N SER A 4 35.51 -4.73 -31.76
CA SER A 4 35.34 -3.46 -32.47
C SER A 4 35.86 -3.57 -33.91
N LEU A 5 36.99 -4.24 -34.13
CA LEU A 5 37.55 -4.50 -35.46
C LEU A 5 36.58 -5.33 -36.32
N LEU A 6 35.97 -6.36 -35.74
CA LEU A 6 34.98 -7.20 -36.41
C LEU A 6 33.74 -6.40 -36.84
N LYS A 7 33.24 -5.49 -35.97
CA LYS A 7 32.11 -4.61 -36.30
C LYS A 7 32.44 -3.67 -37.46
N ILE A 8 33.65 -3.11 -37.48
CA ILE A 8 34.11 -2.22 -38.56
C ILE A 8 34.25 -3.00 -39.88
N LEU A 9 34.91 -4.16 -39.86
CA LEU A 9 35.04 -5.00 -41.06
C LEU A 9 33.68 -5.45 -41.59
N ALA A 10 32.75 -5.85 -40.71
CA ALA A 10 31.39 -6.20 -41.09
C ALA A 10 30.64 -5.01 -41.70
N PHE A 11 30.77 -3.82 -41.12
CA PHE A 11 30.17 -2.59 -41.65
C PHE A 11 30.70 -2.25 -43.05
N VAL A 12 32.02 -2.33 -43.26
CA VAL A 12 32.66 -2.09 -44.56
C VAL A 12 32.22 -3.14 -45.58
N ALA A 13 32.15 -4.42 -45.20
CA ALA A 13 31.65 -5.49 -46.06
C ALA A 13 30.19 -5.26 -46.50
N VAL A 14 29.33 -4.81 -45.57
CA VAL A 14 27.93 -4.47 -45.88
C VAL A 14 27.85 -3.30 -46.86
N ILE A 15 28.65 -2.24 -46.66
CA ILE A 15 28.68 -1.10 -47.59
C ILE A 15 29.15 -1.55 -48.97
N MET A 16 30.24 -2.32 -49.07
CA MET A 16 30.74 -2.81 -50.35
C MET A 16 29.69 -3.66 -51.08
N ALA A 17 29.01 -4.56 -50.36
CA ALA A 17 27.93 -5.37 -50.92
C ALA A 17 26.74 -4.51 -51.38
N ALA A 18 26.36 -3.49 -50.61
CA ALA A 18 25.28 -2.57 -50.96
C ALA A 18 25.61 -1.74 -52.20
N THR A 19 26.83 -1.18 -52.27
CA THR A 19 27.30 -0.42 -53.43
C THR A 19 27.37 -1.29 -54.68
N PHE A 20 27.90 -2.52 -54.57
CA PHE A 20 27.96 -3.47 -55.67
C PHE A 20 26.55 -3.89 -56.16
N GLY A 21 25.62 -4.12 -55.23
CA GLY A 21 24.22 -4.37 -55.58
C GLY A 21 23.56 -3.19 -56.29
N ALA A 22 23.85 -1.96 -55.84
CA ALA A 22 23.34 -0.75 -56.47
C ALA A 22 23.87 -0.57 -57.91
N THR A 23 25.14 -0.87 -58.16
CA THR A 23 25.70 -0.82 -59.53
C THR A 23 25.05 -1.85 -60.45
N LEU A 24 24.80 -3.07 -59.96
CA LEU A 24 24.09 -4.09 -60.74
C LEU A 24 22.66 -3.66 -61.09
N LEU A 25 21.98 -2.98 -60.18
CA LEU A 25 20.62 -2.46 -60.42
C LEU A 25 20.59 -1.26 -61.37
N LEU A 26 21.67 -0.47 -61.44
CA LEU A 26 21.80 0.62 -62.41
C LEU A 26 21.94 0.11 -63.84
N ASP A 27 22.65 -1.01 -64.01
CA ASP A 27 22.91 -1.61 -65.33
C ASP A 27 21.77 -2.52 -65.82
N MET A 28 20.70 -2.70 -65.03
CA MET A 28 19.53 -3.50 -65.42
C MET A 28 18.58 -2.71 -66.31
N ASP A 29 18.50 -3.11 -67.58
CA ASP A 29 17.50 -2.63 -68.53
C ASP A 29 16.10 -3.16 -68.16
N GLY A 30 15.32 -2.33 -67.45
CA GLY A 30 13.95 -2.64 -67.07
C GLY A 30 13.22 -1.40 -66.53
N SER A 31 11.94 -1.27 -66.84
CA SER A 31 11.10 -0.21 -66.27
C SER A 31 9.75 -0.78 -65.84
N ALA A 32 9.21 -0.24 -64.75
CA ALA A 32 7.83 -0.49 -64.36
C ALA A 32 7.01 0.77 -64.60
N THR A 33 5.90 0.61 -65.31
CA THR A 33 4.95 1.71 -65.53
C THR A 33 3.82 1.58 -64.53
N ILE A 34 3.61 2.62 -63.73
CA ILE A 34 2.47 2.74 -62.82
C ILE A 34 1.50 3.74 -63.46
N ASP A 35 0.29 3.30 -63.78
CA ASP A 35 -0.79 4.16 -64.25
C ASP A 35 -1.78 4.42 -63.10
N ILE A 36 -1.87 5.67 -62.66
CA ILE A 36 -2.83 6.11 -61.65
C ILE A 36 -3.61 7.29 -62.22
N GLY A 37 -4.91 7.08 -62.47
CA GLY A 37 -5.82 8.15 -62.90
C GLY A 37 -5.52 8.70 -64.30
N GLY A 38 -5.01 7.87 -65.22
CA GLY A 38 -4.70 8.27 -66.59
C GLY A 38 -3.37 8.99 -66.75
N LYS A 39 -2.53 8.99 -65.70
CA LYS A 39 -1.13 9.44 -65.74
C LYS A 39 -0.24 8.22 -65.54
N ALA A 40 0.43 7.83 -66.62
CA ALA A 40 1.46 6.80 -66.60
C ALA A 40 2.80 7.42 -66.22
N ALA A 41 3.41 6.91 -65.14
CA ALA A 41 4.78 7.20 -64.75
C ALA A 41 5.61 5.92 -64.88
N SER A 42 6.70 5.99 -65.65
CA SER A 42 7.67 4.89 -65.75
C SER A 42 8.80 5.10 -64.75
N PHE A 43 9.07 4.09 -63.94
CA PHE A 43 10.15 4.07 -62.96
C PHE A 43 11.21 3.06 -63.39
N SER A 44 12.47 3.45 -63.26
CA SER A 44 13.62 2.56 -63.41
C SER A 44 13.69 1.54 -62.27
N VAL A 45 14.44 0.45 -62.47
CA VAL A 45 14.63 -0.60 -61.45
C VAL A 45 15.18 -0.02 -60.14
N ILE A 46 16.14 0.90 -60.22
CA ILE A 46 16.73 1.52 -59.03
C ILE A 46 15.74 2.43 -58.28
N GLU A 47 14.91 3.19 -58.98
CA GLU A 47 13.88 4.04 -58.37
C GLU A 47 12.84 3.21 -57.61
N MET A 48 12.47 2.04 -58.14
CA MET A 48 11.59 1.11 -57.42
C MET A 48 12.23 0.55 -56.15
N VAL A 49 13.52 0.18 -56.21
CA VAL A 49 14.25 -0.35 -55.04
C VAL A 49 14.39 0.74 -53.96
N ILE A 50 14.71 1.97 -54.36
CA ILE A 50 14.75 3.12 -53.44
C ILE A 50 13.36 3.37 -52.85
N GLY A 51 12.32 3.37 -53.68
CA GLY A 51 10.93 3.50 -53.23
C GLY A 51 10.52 2.44 -52.21
N LEU A 52 10.92 1.19 -52.43
CA LEU A 52 10.68 0.09 -51.49
C LEU A 52 11.42 0.30 -50.16
N ILE A 53 12.68 0.71 -50.19
CA ILE A 53 13.47 1.01 -48.97
C ILE A 53 12.80 2.13 -48.18
N ILE A 54 12.38 3.20 -48.85
CA ILE A 54 11.68 4.33 -48.23
C ILE A 54 10.36 3.85 -47.61
N LEU A 55 9.60 3.02 -48.32
CA LEU A 55 8.34 2.46 -47.83
C LEU A 55 8.56 1.62 -46.56
N VAL A 56 9.57 0.72 -46.56
CA VAL A 56 9.91 -0.08 -45.38
C VAL A 56 10.34 0.81 -44.22
N ALA A 57 11.14 1.85 -44.47
CA ALA A 57 11.57 2.80 -43.46
C ALA A 57 10.39 3.59 -42.87
N LEU A 58 9.44 4.02 -43.71
CA LEU A 58 8.22 4.71 -43.28
C LEU A 58 7.32 3.80 -42.44
N VAL A 59 7.13 2.54 -42.85
CA VAL A 59 6.36 1.55 -42.08
C VAL A 59 7.02 1.33 -40.71
N TRP A 60 8.33 1.11 -40.68
CA TRP A 60 9.09 0.95 -39.44
C TRP A 60 8.98 2.17 -38.52
N LEU A 61 9.14 3.38 -39.09
CA LEU A 61 8.99 4.63 -38.36
C LEU A 61 7.57 4.78 -37.80
N THR A 62 6.55 4.40 -38.57
CA THR A 62 5.14 4.46 -38.16
C THR A 62 4.89 3.55 -36.96
N PHE A 63 5.35 2.29 -37.00
CA PHE A 63 5.28 1.40 -35.83
C PHE A 63 6.01 1.97 -34.61
N LYS A 64 7.15 2.64 -34.82
CA LYS A 64 7.90 3.26 -33.73
C LYS A 64 7.18 4.46 -33.13
N LEU A 65 6.55 5.30 -33.96
CA LEU A 65 5.72 6.42 -33.53
C LEU A 65 4.46 5.95 -32.81
N ILE A 66 3.80 4.90 -33.30
CA ILE A 66 2.66 4.27 -32.61
C ILE A 66 3.10 3.73 -31.24
N GLY A 67 4.24 3.03 -31.17
CA GLY A 67 4.79 2.56 -29.90
C GLY A 67 5.09 3.70 -28.91
N LEU A 68 5.63 4.82 -29.39
CA LEU A 68 5.87 6.01 -28.58
C LEU A 68 4.56 6.67 -28.14
N ALA A 69 3.57 6.76 -29.01
CA ALA A 69 2.25 7.29 -28.69
C ALA A 69 1.52 6.44 -27.65
N ILE A 70 1.57 5.10 -27.78
CA ILE A 70 1.01 4.17 -26.78
C ILE A 70 1.76 4.31 -25.45
N ALA A 71 3.09 4.42 -25.45
CA ALA A 71 3.87 4.63 -24.24
C ALA A 71 3.54 5.97 -23.56
N ALA A 72 3.40 7.05 -24.33
CA ALA A 72 3.01 8.36 -23.82
C ALA A 72 1.57 8.34 -23.28
N PHE A 73 0.64 7.67 -23.97
CA PHE A 73 -0.73 7.51 -23.52
C PHE A 73 -0.78 6.71 -22.21
N LYS A 74 -0.09 5.57 -22.12
CA LYS A 74 0.01 4.78 -20.87
C LYS A 74 0.63 5.58 -19.72
N PHE A 75 1.65 6.39 -19.99
CA PHE A 75 2.27 7.26 -19.00
C PHE A 75 1.29 8.32 -18.47
N LEU A 76 0.51 8.95 -19.36
CA LEU A 76 -0.51 9.92 -18.98
C LEU A 76 -1.72 9.28 -18.28
N ASN A 77 -2.08 8.05 -18.64
CA ASN A 77 -3.18 7.30 -18.03
C ASN A 77 -2.81 6.58 -16.72
N GLY A 78 -1.58 6.74 -16.21
CA GLY A 78 -1.18 6.23 -14.91
C GLY A 78 -0.89 4.73 -14.85
N ASP A 79 -0.52 4.10 -15.98
CA ASP A 79 -0.04 2.72 -15.98
C ASP A 79 1.25 2.66 -15.13
N GLU A 80 1.27 1.78 -14.11
CA GLU A 80 2.33 1.66 -13.12
C GLU A 80 3.70 1.34 -13.74
N THR A 81 4.41 2.39 -14.14
CA THR A 81 5.78 2.29 -14.65
C THR A 81 6.75 1.88 -13.53
N ALA A 82 7.94 1.37 -13.89
CA ALA A 82 9.01 1.05 -12.93
C ALA A 82 9.36 2.21 -11.97
N ILE A 83 9.06 3.45 -12.38
CA ILE A 83 9.18 4.67 -11.57
C ILE A 83 8.16 4.68 -10.42
N SER A 84 6.88 4.34 -10.66
CA SER A 84 5.87 4.29 -9.59
C SER A 84 6.22 3.27 -8.51
N ARG A 85 6.83 2.14 -8.89
CA ARG A 85 7.28 1.10 -7.96
C ARG A 85 8.46 1.55 -7.07
N TYR A 86 9.34 2.42 -7.59
CA TYR A 86 10.40 3.03 -6.79
C TYR A 86 9.86 4.09 -5.84
N PHE A 87 8.95 4.95 -6.31
CA PHE A 87 8.30 5.96 -5.48
C PHE A 87 7.42 5.34 -4.39
N SER A 88 6.67 4.27 -4.68
CA SER A 88 5.85 3.57 -3.68
C SER A 88 6.70 2.94 -2.59
N ARG A 89 7.80 2.27 -2.95
CA ARG A 89 8.77 1.72 -1.97
C ARG A 89 9.40 2.81 -1.09
N ASN A 90 9.76 3.95 -1.67
CA ASN A 90 10.31 5.06 -0.90
C ASN A 90 9.26 5.70 0.01
N ARG A 91 8.00 5.78 -0.44
CA ARG A 91 6.86 6.28 0.36
C ARG A 91 6.60 5.36 1.55
N GLU A 92 6.52 4.06 1.32
CA GLU A 92 6.29 3.05 2.36
C GLU A 92 7.44 3.05 3.39
N ARG A 93 8.70 3.13 2.94
CA ARG A 93 9.87 3.26 3.83
C ARG A 93 9.78 4.48 4.74
N LYS A 94 9.49 5.67 4.17
CA LYS A 94 9.29 6.91 4.94
C LYS A 94 8.11 6.82 5.90
N GLY A 95 7.07 6.10 5.51
CA GLY A 95 5.89 5.85 6.33
C GLY A 95 6.21 5.00 7.56
N PHE A 96 6.92 3.88 7.38
CA PHE A 96 7.33 3.02 8.49
C PHE A 96 8.40 3.66 9.38
N GLU A 97 9.28 4.47 8.81
CA GLU A 97 10.23 5.29 9.58
C GLU A 97 9.48 6.26 10.50
N ALA A 98 8.53 7.03 9.96
CA ALA A 98 7.70 7.93 10.76
C ALA A 98 6.86 7.18 11.81
N LEU A 99 6.33 6.00 11.48
CA LEU A 99 5.61 5.15 12.42
C LEU A 99 6.53 4.74 13.59
N SER A 100 7.74 4.28 13.28
CA SER A 100 8.73 3.83 14.27
C SER A 100 9.16 4.98 15.19
N GLU A 101 9.44 6.15 14.62
CA GLU A 101 9.73 7.36 15.38
C GLU A 101 8.56 7.79 16.27
N GLY A 102 7.32 7.68 15.78
CA GLY A 102 6.13 7.95 16.57
C GLY A 102 5.96 6.99 17.74
N MET A 103 6.23 5.70 17.54
CA MET A 103 6.23 4.70 18.61
C MET A 103 7.31 4.97 19.66
N MET A 104 8.51 5.41 19.25
CA MET A 104 9.57 5.81 20.19
C MET A 104 9.18 7.06 20.98
N ALA A 105 8.56 8.05 20.33
CA ALA A 105 8.07 9.25 20.99
C ALA A 105 6.95 8.93 22.01
N LEU A 106 6.03 8.01 21.68
CA LEU A 106 5.05 7.48 22.62
C LEU A 106 5.71 6.85 23.85
N ALA A 107 6.67 5.95 23.62
CA ALA A 107 7.38 5.26 24.69
C ALA A 107 8.17 6.23 25.59
N SER A 108 8.61 7.36 25.03
CA SER A 108 9.35 8.42 25.74
C SER A 108 8.43 9.43 26.44
N GLY A 109 7.11 9.30 26.34
CA GLY A 109 6.16 10.25 26.94
C GLY A 109 5.95 11.54 26.14
N GLU A 110 6.48 11.63 24.91
CA GLU A 110 6.43 12.83 24.09
C GLU A 110 5.18 12.87 23.19
N GLY A 111 4.00 13.09 23.78
CA GLY A 111 2.72 13.04 23.07
C GLY A 111 2.62 13.95 21.84
N ARG A 112 3.10 15.20 21.92
CA ARG A 112 3.08 16.14 20.78
C ARG A 112 3.98 15.69 19.64
N LEU A 113 5.17 15.18 19.95
CA LEU A 113 6.09 14.64 18.94
C LEU A 113 5.49 13.38 18.31
N ALA A 114 4.94 12.48 19.13
CA ALA A 114 4.24 11.29 18.66
C ALA A 114 3.11 11.64 17.70
N MET A 115 2.30 12.66 18.00
CA MET A 115 1.24 13.14 17.11
C MET A 115 1.78 13.65 15.78
N ALA A 116 2.85 14.44 15.80
CA ALA A 116 3.49 14.94 14.57
C ALA A 116 4.01 13.80 13.69
N LYS A 117 4.60 12.76 14.29
CA LYS A 117 5.08 11.56 13.60
C LYS A 117 3.93 10.68 13.11
N ALA A 118 2.85 10.54 13.88
CA ALA A 118 1.64 9.81 13.49
C ALA A 118 0.99 10.41 12.24
N ASN A 119 0.79 11.73 12.21
CA ASN A 119 0.27 12.45 11.05
C ASN A 119 1.17 12.29 9.81
N ARG A 120 2.48 12.16 10.00
CA ARG A 120 3.42 11.91 8.92
C ARG A 120 3.32 10.47 8.41
N ALA A 121 3.18 9.49 9.31
CA ALA A 121 2.97 8.10 8.95
C ALA A 121 1.66 7.89 8.19
N GLU A 122 0.57 8.54 8.61
CA GLU A 122 -0.74 8.51 7.93
C GLU A 122 -0.64 8.96 6.47
N LYS A 123 0.06 10.08 6.21
CA LYS A 123 0.28 10.60 4.85
C LYS A 123 1.07 9.66 3.94
N PHE A 124 1.89 8.77 4.50
CA PHE A 124 2.80 7.94 3.71
C PHE A 124 2.36 6.47 3.60
N LEU A 125 1.76 5.89 4.64
CA LEU A 125 1.40 4.47 4.68
C LEU A 125 0.01 4.19 4.09
N GLU A 126 -0.93 5.12 4.18
CA GLU A 126 -2.35 4.88 3.80
C GLU A 126 -2.94 3.59 4.42
N ARG A 127 -2.44 3.21 5.62
CA ARG A 127 -2.89 2.03 6.38
C ARG A 127 -3.58 2.46 7.68
N PRO A 128 -4.87 2.82 7.62
CA PRO A 128 -5.60 3.38 8.75
C PRO A 128 -5.57 2.47 9.98
N GLU A 129 -5.52 1.14 9.82
CA GLU A 129 -5.48 0.17 10.90
C GLU A 129 -4.25 0.32 11.82
N LEU A 130 -3.10 0.77 11.28
CA LEU A 130 -1.88 1.00 12.06
C LEU A 130 -1.76 2.46 12.49
N THR A 131 -2.04 3.38 11.57
CA THR A 131 -1.81 4.81 11.81
C THR A 131 -2.85 5.40 12.76
N ASN A 132 -4.12 4.97 12.70
CA ASN A 132 -5.14 5.43 13.65
C ASN A 132 -4.83 4.99 15.08
N LEU A 133 -4.23 3.82 15.28
CA LEU A 133 -3.83 3.39 16.63
C LEU A 133 -2.75 4.30 17.19
N LEU A 134 -1.70 4.58 16.41
CA LEU A 134 -0.62 5.49 16.81
C LEU A 134 -1.18 6.90 17.08
N THR A 135 -2.06 7.40 16.21
CA THR A 135 -2.71 8.71 16.37
C THR A 135 -3.57 8.77 17.63
N ALA A 136 -4.37 7.73 17.92
CA ALA A 136 -5.23 7.71 19.10
C ALA A 136 -4.40 7.72 20.39
N GLN A 137 -3.36 6.89 20.48
CA GLN A 137 -2.46 6.84 21.64
C GLN A 137 -1.66 8.13 21.81
N ALA A 138 -1.22 8.74 20.71
CA ALA A 138 -0.49 9.99 20.74
C ALA A 138 -1.38 11.16 21.18
N ALA A 139 -2.64 11.18 20.74
CA ALA A 139 -3.63 12.16 21.17
C ALA A 139 -3.93 12.02 22.66
N GLU A 140 -4.09 10.79 23.16
CA GLU A 140 -4.28 10.49 24.58
C GLU A 140 -3.11 11.01 25.42
N LEU A 141 -1.87 10.71 25.02
CA LEU A 141 -0.66 11.17 25.69
C LEU A 141 -0.47 12.70 25.61
N ALA A 142 -0.94 13.33 24.52
CA ALA A 142 -0.94 14.78 24.36
C ALA A 142 -2.06 15.50 25.14
N GLY A 143 -2.98 14.76 25.76
CA GLY A 143 -4.14 15.29 26.48
C GLY A 143 -5.34 15.65 25.60
N ASP A 144 -5.31 15.36 24.30
CA ASP A 144 -6.44 15.58 23.39
C ASP A 144 -7.38 14.37 23.41
N ARG A 145 -8.19 14.29 24.48
CA ARG A 145 -9.13 13.18 24.69
C ARG A 145 -10.17 13.08 23.57
N LYS A 146 -10.62 14.21 23.03
CA LYS A 146 -11.63 14.25 21.97
C LYS A 146 -11.11 13.65 20.68
N MET A 147 -9.90 14.03 20.26
CA MET A 147 -9.25 13.45 19.09
C MET A 147 -8.95 11.96 19.28
N ALA A 148 -8.50 11.57 20.47
CA ALA A 148 -8.27 10.16 20.80
C ALA A 148 -9.57 9.34 20.69
N GLU A 149 -10.69 9.81 21.28
CA GLU A 149 -11.97 9.10 21.22
C GLU A 149 -12.46 8.98 19.77
N GLN A 150 -12.42 10.07 19.00
CA GLN A 150 -12.80 10.06 17.58
C GLN A 150 -11.96 9.07 16.76
N THR A 151 -10.66 8.99 17.05
CA THR A 151 -9.75 8.09 16.34
C THR A 151 -9.95 6.63 16.76
N TYR A 152 -10.18 6.36 18.05
CA TYR A 152 -10.55 5.03 18.52
C TYR A 152 -11.87 4.54 17.92
N ARG A 153 -12.84 5.43 17.68
CA ARG A 153 -14.08 5.09 16.99
C ARG A 153 -13.85 4.60 15.56
N LYS A 154 -12.88 5.19 14.83
CA LYS A 154 -12.49 4.72 13.48
C LYS A 154 -11.93 3.29 13.50
N LEU A 155 -11.31 2.87 14.62
CA LEU A 155 -10.81 1.49 14.77
C LEU A 155 -11.95 0.46 14.99
N LEU A 156 -13.19 0.89 15.21
CA LEU A 156 -14.30 -0.04 15.40
C LEU A 156 -14.77 -0.67 14.09
N ASP A 157 -14.47 -0.02 12.96
CA ASP A 157 -14.88 -0.43 11.62
C ASP A 157 -14.15 -1.70 11.14
N ASP A 158 -12.91 -1.92 11.59
CA ASP A 158 -12.11 -3.11 11.26
C ASP A 158 -12.09 -4.11 12.42
N ASP A 159 -12.50 -5.36 12.15
CA ASP A 159 -12.47 -6.47 13.10
C ASP A 159 -11.11 -6.66 13.80
N LYS A 160 -10.00 -6.41 13.11
CA LYS A 160 -8.63 -6.57 13.65
C LYS A 160 -8.31 -5.52 14.71
N THR A 161 -8.86 -4.31 14.58
CA THR A 161 -8.54 -3.18 15.45
C THR A 161 -9.65 -2.87 16.46
N ARG A 162 -10.85 -3.42 16.26
CA ARG A 162 -12.04 -3.21 17.10
C ARG A 162 -11.77 -3.41 18.58
N PHE A 163 -11.06 -4.47 18.97
CA PHE A 163 -10.72 -4.73 20.36
C PHE A 163 -9.95 -3.55 21.00
N VAL A 164 -8.98 -3.02 20.27
CA VAL A 164 -8.13 -1.93 20.76
C VAL A 164 -8.91 -0.61 20.81
N GLY A 165 -9.77 -0.36 19.81
CA GLY A 165 -10.69 0.79 19.82
C GLY A 165 -11.63 0.77 21.03
N VAL A 166 -12.30 -0.36 21.28
CA VAL A 166 -13.20 -0.51 22.45
C VAL A 166 -12.43 -0.32 23.76
N ARG A 167 -11.25 -0.94 23.90
CA ARG A 167 -10.42 -0.81 25.11
C ARG A 167 -9.95 0.63 25.34
N GLY A 168 -9.55 1.34 24.30
CA GLY A 168 -9.13 2.75 24.38
C GLY A 168 -10.25 3.65 24.89
N ILE A 169 -11.44 3.55 24.28
CA ILE A 169 -12.62 4.31 24.71
C ILE A 169 -13.03 3.93 26.13
N MET A 170 -13.01 2.63 26.47
CA MET A 170 -13.32 2.15 27.82
C MET A 170 -12.41 2.78 28.86
N LYS A 171 -11.10 2.83 28.59
CA LYS A 171 -10.13 3.46 29.50
C LYS A 171 -10.43 4.95 29.69
N GLN A 172 -10.75 5.68 28.62
CA GLN A 172 -11.13 7.08 28.72
C GLN A 172 -12.39 7.28 29.58
N LYS A 173 -13.42 6.45 29.38
CA LYS A 173 -14.66 6.52 30.19
C LYS A 173 -14.41 6.21 31.66
N LEU A 174 -13.54 5.24 31.96
CA LEU A 174 -13.10 4.97 33.33
C LEU A 174 -12.38 6.17 33.97
N GLU A 175 -11.51 6.85 33.22
CA GLU A 175 -10.83 8.07 33.69
C GLU A 175 -11.78 9.27 33.86
N GLU A 176 -12.89 9.29 33.12
CA GLU A 176 -13.96 10.29 33.24
C GLU A 176 -14.94 9.98 34.38
N GLY A 177 -14.86 8.78 34.97
CA GLY A 177 -15.80 8.31 36.01
C GLY A 177 -17.13 7.78 35.45
N ASP A 178 -17.27 7.66 34.13
CA ASP A 178 -18.44 7.06 33.46
C ASP A 178 -18.34 5.53 33.52
N THR A 179 -18.66 4.98 34.69
CA THR A 179 -18.62 3.53 34.95
C THR A 179 -19.69 2.77 34.20
N ASP A 180 -20.84 3.39 33.91
CA ASP A 180 -21.97 2.76 33.20
C ASP A 180 -21.59 2.47 31.75
N THR A 181 -21.05 3.47 31.03
CA THR A 181 -20.56 3.26 29.68
C THR A 181 -19.33 2.35 29.67
N ALA A 182 -18.45 2.48 30.66
CA ALA A 182 -17.28 1.60 30.78
C ALA A 182 -17.66 0.13 30.97
N LEU A 183 -18.72 -0.17 31.73
CA LEU A 183 -19.23 -1.53 31.91
C LEU A 183 -19.70 -2.12 30.58
N LEU A 184 -20.50 -1.38 29.81
CA LEU A 184 -20.95 -1.81 28.47
C LEU A 184 -19.78 -2.03 27.51
N LEU A 185 -18.75 -1.19 27.56
CA LEU A 185 -17.55 -1.34 26.75
C LEU A 185 -16.69 -2.54 27.21
N ALA A 186 -16.62 -2.81 28.51
CA ALA A 186 -15.92 -3.95 29.08
C ALA A 186 -16.58 -5.28 28.65
N GLU A 187 -17.91 -5.35 28.65
CA GLU A 187 -18.66 -6.50 28.13
C GLU A 187 -18.39 -6.73 26.65
N LYS A 188 -18.42 -5.67 25.83
CA LYS A 188 -18.08 -5.74 24.40
C LYS A 188 -16.63 -6.20 24.19
N ALA A 189 -15.68 -5.66 24.95
CA ALA A 189 -14.28 -6.05 24.86
C ALA A 189 -14.07 -7.52 25.25
N PHE A 190 -14.78 -7.99 26.29
CA PHE A 190 -14.75 -9.38 26.73
C PHE A 190 -15.33 -10.33 25.68
N ALA A 191 -16.43 -9.94 25.01
CA ALA A 191 -16.99 -10.72 23.91
C ALA A 191 -16.01 -10.86 22.73
N ILE A 192 -15.21 -9.82 22.43
CA ILE A 192 -14.23 -9.85 21.34
C ILE A 192 -12.98 -10.67 21.70
N LYS A 193 -12.40 -10.46 22.90
CA LYS A 193 -11.23 -11.21 23.38
C LYS A 193 -11.46 -11.75 24.80
N PRO A 194 -12.17 -12.89 24.94
CA PRO A 194 -12.53 -13.44 26.26
C PRO A 194 -11.34 -13.96 27.06
N LYS A 195 -10.16 -14.12 26.44
CA LYS A 195 -8.91 -14.53 27.09
C LYS A 195 -8.05 -13.34 27.52
N HIS A 196 -8.48 -12.10 27.36
CA HIS A 196 -7.69 -10.94 27.77
C HIS A 196 -7.85 -10.67 29.28
N VAL A 197 -6.79 -10.90 30.05
CA VAL A 197 -6.82 -10.87 31.54
C VAL A 197 -7.28 -9.53 32.08
N GLU A 198 -6.69 -8.43 31.62
CA GLU A 198 -7.01 -7.07 32.11
C GLU A 198 -8.46 -6.68 31.82
N THR A 199 -9.02 -7.13 30.69
CA THR A 199 -10.44 -6.89 30.37
C THR A 199 -11.34 -7.66 31.31
N GLN A 200 -11.01 -8.91 31.62
CA GLN A 200 -11.77 -9.70 32.60
C GLN A 200 -11.67 -9.13 34.02
N ASP A 201 -10.49 -8.64 34.43
CA ASP A 201 -10.32 -7.99 35.75
C ASP A 201 -11.13 -6.70 35.83
N THR A 202 -11.08 -5.88 34.78
CA THR A 202 -11.86 -4.64 34.69
C THR A 202 -13.35 -4.93 34.70
N LEU A 203 -13.81 -5.89 33.89
CA LEU A 203 -15.23 -6.28 33.83
C LEU A 203 -15.71 -6.82 35.18
N LEU A 204 -14.95 -7.73 35.81
CA LEU A 204 -15.31 -8.29 37.11
C LEU A 204 -15.40 -7.21 38.20
N ARG A 205 -14.48 -6.23 38.18
CA ARG A 205 -14.50 -5.09 39.10
C ARG A 205 -15.75 -4.23 38.87
N LEU A 206 -16.03 -3.86 37.62
CA LEU A 206 -17.20 -3.03 37.28
C LEU A 206 -18.52 -3.75 37.61
N GLN A 207 -18.62 -5.06 37.38
CA GLN A 207 -19.78 -5.87 37.74
C GLN A 207 -19.97 -5.97 39.26
N ALA A 208 -18.89 -6.07 40.04
CA ALA A 208 -18.97 -6.05 41.50
C ALA A 208 -19.38 -4.68 42.03
N GLU A 209 -18.84 -3.59 41.46
CA GLU A 209 -19.20 -2.21 41.79
C GLU A 209 -20.67 -1.89 41.45
N SER A 210 -21.20 -2.43 40.35
CA SER A 210 -22.60 -2.28 39.93
C SER A 210 -23.57 -3.30 40.57
N ALA A 211 -23.09 -4.16 41.46
CA ALA A 211 -23.84 -5.26 42.06
C ALA A 211 -24.45 -6.27 41.06
N ASP A 212 -23.88 -6.40 39.86
CA ASP A 212 -24.20 -7.47 38.90
C ASP A 212 -23.49 -8.79 39.26
N TRP A 213 -23.98 -9.43 40.32
CA TRP A 213 -23.43 -10.69 40.83
C TRP A 213 -23.55 -11.84 39.80
N LYS A 214 -24.61 -11.82 38.98
CA LYS A 214 -24.83 -12.84 37.95
C LYS A 214 -23.78 -12.72 36.85
N GLY A 215 -23.51 -11.50 36.37
CA GLY A 215 -22.45 -11.22 35.42
C GLY A 215 -21.07 -11.53 35.98
N ALA A 216 -20.79 -11.11 37.23
CA ALA A 216 -19.52 -11.36 37.91
C ALA A 216 -19.18 -12.86 37.99
N ARG A 217 -20.16 -13.71 38.36
CA ARG A 217 -19.97 -15.18 38.41
C ARG A 217 -19.74 -15.79 37.02
N ALA A 218 -20.41 -15.27 35.99
CA ALA A 218 -20.18 -15.71 34.61
C ALA A 218 -18.76 -15.37 34.13
N THR A 219 -18.29 -14.15 34.41
CA THR A 219 -16.92 -13.70 34.10
C THR A 219 -15.88 -14.53 34.87
N LEU A 220 -16.12 -14.82 36.15
CA LEU A 220 -15.25 -15.65 36.98
C LEU A 220 -15.17 -17.10 36.46
N SER A 221 -16.30 -17.67 36.05
CA SER A 221 -16.35 -19.00 35.44
C SER A 221 -15.56 -19.05 34.12
N ALA A 222 -15.64 -17.99 33.30
CA ALA A 222 -14.84 -17.89 32.07
C ALA A 222 -13.33 -17.80 32.36
N LYS A 223 -12.91 -17.09 33.41
CA LYS A 223 -11.51 -17.06 33.87
C LYS A 223 -10.98 -18.42 34.27
N LEU A 224 -11.81 -19.23 34.93
CA LEU A 224 -11.45 -20.61 35.26
C LEU A 224 -11.31 -21.48 33.99
N LYS A 225 -12.26 -21.39 33.06
CA LYS A 225 -12.23 -22.17 31.81
C LYS A 225 -11.05 -21.82 30.91
N THR A 226 -10.59 -20.56 30.94
CA THR A 226 -9.45 -20.09 30.16
C THR A 226 -8.10 -20.39 30.82
N GLY A 227 -8.08 -20.99 32.01
CA GLY A 227 -6.86 -21.38 32.72
C GLY A 227 -6.16 -20.21 33.43
N GLN A 228 -6.76 -19.03 33.45
CA GLN A 228 -6.18 -17.82 34.03
C GLN A 228 -6.43 -17.69 35.54
N LEU A 229 -7.25 -18.58 36.10
CA LEU A 229 -7.57 -18.60 37.52
C LEU A 229 -7.44 -20.02 38.10
N PRO A 230 -6.59 -20.23 39.12
CA PRO A 230 -6.54 -21.49 39.84
C PRO A 230 -7.90 -21.86 40.47
N ARG A 231 -8.25 -23.15 40.47
CA ARG A 231 -9.54 -23.67 40.99
C ARG A 231 -9.83 -23.26 42.44
N ASN A 232 -8.80 -23.22 43.29
CA ASN A 232 -8.92 -22.80 44.69
C ASN A 232 -9.24 -21.30 44.82
N VAL A 233 -8.67 -20.45 43.96
CA VAL A 233 -8.97 -19.00 43.94
C VAL A 233 -10.38 -18.76 43.41
N HIS A 234 -10.81 -19.48 42.38
CA HIS A 234 -12.17 -19.43 41.87
C HIS A 234 -13.20 -19.72 42.97
N LYS A 235 -13.08 -20.86 43.67
CA LYS A 235 -14.01 -21.24 44.75
C LYS A 235 -14.12 -20.18 45.85
N ARG A 236 -13.00 -19.54 46.22
CA ARG A 236 -13.01 -18.47 47.23
C ARG A 236 -13.71 -17.22 46.75
N ARG A 237 -13.45 -16.79 45.50
CA ARG A 237 -14.08 -15.58 44.94
C ARG A 237 -15.57 -15.77 44.68
N ASP A 238 -15.98 -16.96 44.22
CA ASP A 238 -17.39 -17.31 43.99
C ASP A 238 -18.20 -17.37 45.30
N ALA A 239 -17.58 -17.71 46.42
CA ALA A 239 -18.23 -17.73 47.74
C ALA A 239 -18.49 -16.34 48.36
N VAL A 240 -17.86 -15.28 47.82
CA VAL A 240 -17.96 -13.91 48.34
C VAL A 240 -18.84 -13.02 47.43
N LEU A 241 -19.23 -13.51 46.24
CA LEU A 241 -20.17 -12.87 45.30
C LEU A 241 -21.58 -13.38 45.52
#